data_AF-A0A7R8WME2-F1
#
_entry.id   AF-A0A7R8WME2-F1
#
_cell.length_a   1.000
_cell.length_b   1.000
_cell.length_c   1.000
_cell.angle_alpha   90.00
_cell.angle_beta   90.00
_cell.angle_gamma   90.00
#
_symmetry.space_group_name_H-M   'P 1'
#
loop_
_entity.id
_entity.type
_entity.pdbx_description
1 polymer ?
#
loop_
_entity_poly.entity_id
_entity_poly.type
_entity_poly.pdbx_seq_one_letter_code
_entity_poly.pdbx_strand_id
1 'polypeptide(L)'
;MEHSFNGFQDVLENYSLGAKIPSMDPSALQVFSTLKEITGFLTIQATHPNFTDLSAFRSLQVIGGRELTQLQSSLLILKTSLKTLQLRSLETIRAGAVFILENENLCLAESIHWSKIMLSEEEIREAFRVFDKDGLGFISAAVLRNVMINSNRDETRCRAEGQVCNRLCRNGCWGPGDDDCLDCEGYKFGTSCVESCDPAQGLYKVSPKVCDRCDRECVGECRGPGPANCSQCRHIQDERGTCVSECPENTFNKTKTCLPCDPICEGGCRGPKDTIDEEGCVSCAKAVLEDGKGLVKCLRERDPCPDGFFSEYVSRNVKGMLLPLANKFVCRHCHPRCKKCTAWGFHISVCQECAHYRTNEHCSERCPADHYANEEASQCFPCAEECAGGCRGPLPADCKSCRNYRIYVEDEESNASNETAFVCTAICPKDQTATLPVGAAATSTYRPRHASSSGVLSPLPPPPGSKPYASTHHLTNWRSRVGLAPPASIESDYQQHTGLPIPSRMKRGSMEASSPPPPLHASLLPQTAMNGPPKVPSRPLSSQWDKEISRSLQTARGGTS
;
A
#
# COMPACT_ATOMS: atom_id res chain seq x y z
N MET A 1 -30.18 40.06 -13.27
CA MET A 1 -29.44 39.93 -11.98
C MET A 1 -30.11 40.64 -10.82
N GLU A 2 -30.34 41.97 -10.85
CA GLU A 2 -31.01 42.68 -9.75
C GLU A 2 -32.40 42.09 -9.40
N HIS A 3 -33.18 41.75 -10.42
CA HIS A 3 -34.45 41.03 -10.28
C HIS A 3 -34.29 39.59 -9.77
N SER A 4 -33.12 38.96 -9.93
CA SER A 4 -32.85 37.58 -9.50
C SER A 4 -32.69 37.49 -7.98
N PHE A 5 -32.06 38.48 -7.34
CA PHE A 5 -31.93 38.50 -5.86
C PHE A 5 -33.26 38.81 -5.18
N ASN A 6 -33.99 39.82 -5.68
CA ASN A 6 -35.30 40.22 -5.12
C ASN A 6 -36.43 39.24 -5.48
N GLY A 7 -36.23 38.40 -6.50
CA GLY A 7 -37.28 37.57 -7.11
C GLY A 7 -38.15 38.39 -8.05
N PHE A 8 -38.72 37.74 -9.07
CA PHE A 8 -39.54 38.43 -10.06
C PHE A 8 -40.62 37.53 -10.68
N GLN A 9 -41.63 38.18 -11.26
CA GLN A 9 -42.63 37.53 -12.07
C GLN A 9 -42.15 37.56 -13.52
N ASP A 10 -41.94 36.41 -14.14
CA ASP A 10 -41.60 36.37 -15.57
C ASP A 10 -42.78 36.89 -16.41
N VAL A 11 -42.46 37.54 -17.53
CA VAL A 11 -43.39 37.97 -18.57
C VAL A 11 -42.92 37.40 -19.90
N LEU A 12 -43.82 36.71 -20.59
CA LEU A 12 -43.58 36.10 -21.89
C LEU A 12 -43.80 37.11 -23.03
N GLU A 13 -43.31 36.83 -24.25
CA GLU A 13 -43.38 37.79 -25.38
C GLU A 13 -44.82 38.14 -25.81
N ASN A 14 -45.80 37.32 -25.43
CA ASN A 14 -47.23 37.58 -25.60
C ASN A 14 -47.85 38.41 -24.46
N TYR A 15 -47.03 39.01 -23.59
CA TYR A 15 -47.41 39.73 -22.36
C TYR A 15 -48.13 38.90 -21.28
N SER A 16 -48.21 37.57 -21.42
CA SER A 16 -48.74 36.71 -20.36
C SER A 16 -47.72 36.50 -19.24
N LEU A 17 -48.22 36.31 -18.01
CA LEU A 17 -47.40 36.02 -16.83
C LEU A 17 -46.83 34.60 -16.94
N GLY A 18 -45.50 34.48 -16.92
CA GLY A 18 -44.77 33.22 -16.90
C GLY A 18 -44.61 32.66 -15.48
N ALA A 19 -43.52 31.95 -15.23
CA ALA A 19 -43.20 31.46 -13.88
C ALA A 19 -42.85 32.60 -12.91
N LYS A 20 -43.31 32.51 -11.66
CA LYS A 20 -42.79 33.35 -10.58
C LYS A 20 -41.46 32.79 -10.09
N ILE A 21 -40.38 33.53 -10.29
CA ILE A 21 -39.03 33.16 -9.87
C ILE A 21 -38.81 33.72 -8.45
N PRO A 22 -38.47 32.87 -7.46
CA PRO A 22 -38.25 33.31 -6.09
C PRO A 22 -36.96 34.12 -5.95
N SER A 23 -36.87 34.88 -4.86
CA SER A 23 -35.65 35.56 -4.42
C SER A 23 -34.49 34.57 -4.21
N MET A 24 -33.31 34.90 -4.73
CA MET A 24 -32.09 34.09 -4.63
C MET A 24 -31.05 34.79 -3.75
N ASP A 25 -30.58 34.15 -2.68
CA ASP A 25 -29.43 34.67 -1.92
C ASP A 25 -28.13 34.56 -2.77
N PRO A 26 -27.24 35.57 -2.74
CA PRO A 26 -26.00 35.59 -3.53
C PRO A 26 -25.08 34.37 -3.35
N SER A 27 -25.15 33.65 -2.22
CA SER A 27 -24.38 32.41 -2.01
C SER A 27 -24.65 31.34 -3.08
N ALA A 28 -25.83 31.35 -3.73
CA ALA A 28 -26.16 30.47 -4.84
C ALA A 28 -25.22 30.65 -6.06
N LEU A 29 -24.57 31.82 -6.21
CA LEU A 29 -23.60 32.09 -7.28
C LEU A 29 -22.32 31.25 -7.16
N GLN A 30 -22.05 30.62 -6.00
CA GLN A 30 -20.89 29.74 -5.82
C GLN A 30 -20.86 28.53 -6.76
N VAL A 31 -21.95 28.24 -7.49
CA VAL A 31 -21.95 27.31 -8.63
C VAL A 31 -20.94 27.69 -9.72
N PHE A 32 -20.63 28.98 -9.89
CA PHE A 32 -19.65 29.47 -10.87
C PHE A 32 -18.20 29.39 -10.38
N SER A 33 -17.95 28.84 -9.19
CA SER A 33 -16.62 28.84 -8.56
C SER A 33 -15.54 28.07 -9.32
N THR A 34 -15.91 27.22 -10.28
CA THR A 34 -15.02 26.47 -11.17
C THR A 34 -15.00 27.01 -12.62
N LEU A 35 -15.79 28.05 -12.93
CA LEU A 35 -15.87 28.66 -14.25
C LEU A 35 -14.54 29.33 -14.60
N LYS A 36 -13.94 28.95 -15.74
CA LYS A 36 -12.64 29.47 -16.20
C LYS A 36 -12.70 30.43 -17.37
N GLU A 37 -13.70 30.32 -18.23
CA GLU A 37 -13.84 31.15 -19.43
C GLU A 37 -15.31 31.54 -19.64
N ILE A 38 -15.54 32.83 -19.87
CA ILE A 38 -16.80 33.38 -20.40
C ILE A 38 -16.51 33.77 -21.84
N THR A 39 -17.20 33.18 -22.81
CA THR A 39 -16.90 33.38 -24.24
C THR A 39 -17.41 34.73 -24.78
N GLY A 40 -18.54 35.20 -24.27
CA GLY A 40 -19.10 36.53 -24.53
C GLY A 40 -18.65 37.55 -23.49
N PHE A 41 -19.61 38.15 -22.78
CA PHE A 41 -19.40 39.19 -21.78
C PHE A 41 -19.91 38.82 -20.38
N LEU A 42 -19.41 39.50 -19.35
CA LEU A 42 -19.91 39.44 -17.97
C LEU A 42 -20.56 40.79 -17.61
N THR A 43 -21.82 40.75 -17.15
CA THR A 43 -22.52 41.94 -16.64
C THR A 43 -23.04 41.69 -15.24
N ILE A 44 -22.59 42.51 -14.28
CA ILE A 44 -23.05 42.53 -12.90
C ILE A 44 -23.81 43.85 -12.67
N GLN A 45 -25.12 43.74 -12.49
CA GLN A 45 -25.97 44.82 -12.01
C GLN A 45 -26.97 44.21 -11.03
N ALA A 46 -26.69 44.39 -9.73
CA ALA A 46 -27.51 43.96 -8.60
C ALA A 46 -26.97 44.52 -7.28
N THR A 47 -27.88 44.79 -6.34
CA THR A 47 -27.56 45.11 -4.94
C THR A 47 -28.16 44.06 -4.00
N HIS A 48 -27.40 43.64 -2.98
CA HIS A 48 -27.90 42.81 -1.88
C HIS A 48 -26.92 42.91 -0.68
N PRO A 49 -27.38 42.91 0.59
CA PRO A 49 -26.49 43.03 1.76
C PRO A 49 -25.38 41.96 1.81
N ASN A 50 -25.67 40.74 1.33
CA ASN A 50 -24.72 39.62 1.26
C ASN A 50 -23.91 39.55 -0.05
N PHE A 51 -24.05 40.54 -0.96
CA PHE A 51 -23.33 40.57 -2.24
C PHE A 51 -22.21 41.61 -2.19
N THR A 52 -21.09 41.21 -1.57
CA THR A 52 -19.93 42.05 -1.26
C THR A 52 -18.77 41.93 -2.24
N ASP A 53 -18.70 40.87 -3.02
CA ASP A 53 -17.55 40.51 -3.85
C ASP A 53 -17.95 39.51 -4.94
N LEU A 54 -17.05 39.28 -5.92
CA LEU A 54 -17.24 38.28 -6.98
C LEU A 54 -16.38 37.03 -6.75
N SER A 55 -16.12 36.62 -5.50
CA SER A 55 -15.39 35.37 -5.19
C SER A 55 -16.09 34.10 -5.70
N ALA A 56 -17.37 34.21 -6.05
CA ALA A 56 -18.12 33.23 -6.83
C ALA A 56 -17.49 32.93 -8.21
N PHE A 57 -16.72 33.88 -8.78
CA PHE A 57 -16.01 33.78 -10.06
C PHE A 57 -14.48 33.69 -9.87
N ARG A 58 -14.00 33.31 -8.68
CA ARG A 58 -12.56 33.30 -8.31
C ARG A 58 -11.62 32.53 -9.26
N SER A 59 -12.14 31.61 -10.07
CA SER A 59 -11.37 30.81 -11.03
C SER A 59 -11.55 31.26 -12.49
N LEU A 60 -12.26 32.36 -12.74
CA LEU A 60 -12.42 32.94 -14.07
C LEU A 60 -11.06 33.48 -14.55
N GLN A 61 -10.53 32.92 -15.63
CA GLN A 61 -9.25 33.27 -16.23
C GLN A 61 -9.40 34.14 -17.47
N VAL A 62 -10.47 33.93 -18.24
CA VAL A 62 -10.69 34.57 -19.55
C VAL A 62 -12.10 35.13 -19.70
N ILE A 63 -12.19 36.37 -20.16
CA ILE A 63 -13.40 36.93 -20.79
C ILE A 63 -13.12 37.08 -22.30
N GLY A 64 -13.97 36.48 -23.12
CA GLY A 64 -13.70 36.24 -24.54
C GLY A 64 -14.17 37.34 -25.50
N GLY A 65 -15.17 38.14 -25.11
CA GLY A 65 -15.65 39.29 -25.88
C GLY A 65 -16.22 38.97 -27.27
N ARG A 66 -16.54 37.70 -27.58
CA ARG A 66 -17.16 37.31 -28.88
C ARG A 66 -18.53 37.92 -29.08
N GLU A 67 -19.22 38.16 -27.98
CA GLU A 67 -20.42 38.96 -27.86
C GLU A 67 -20.12 40.07 -26.85
N LEU A 68 -20.72 41.24 -27.05
CA LEU A 68 -20.48 42.45 -26.25
C LEU A 68 -21.82 43.05 -25.81
N THR A 69 -21.79 43.85 -24.75
CA THR A 69 -22.94 44.65 -24.31
C THR A 69 -23.30 45.72 -25.34
N GLN A 70 -24.43 46.40 -25.13
CA GLN A 70 -24.82 47.60 -25.91
C GLN A 70 -23.78 48.75 -25.85
N LEU A 71 -22.86 48.72 -24.87
CA LEU A 71 -21.75 49.67 -24.74
C LEU A 71 -20.43 49.15 -25.34
N GLN A 72 -20.48 48.10 -26.16
CA GLN A 72 -19.32 47.39 -26.71
C GLN A 72 -18.35 46.86 -25.63
N SER A 73 -18.89 46.56 -24.44
CA SER A 73 -18.10 46.06 -23.31
C SER A 73 -18.19 44.55 -23.16
N SER A 74 -17.09 43.94 -22.70
CA SER A 74 -17.03 42.53 -22.31
C SER A 74 -17.07 42.36 -20.79
N LEU A 75 -16.80 43.42 -20.02
CA LEU A 75 -17.09 43.50 -18.59
C LEU A 75 -17.91 44.77 -18.30
N LEU A 76 -19.00 44.63 -17.54
CA LEU A 76 -19.84 45.74 -17.07
C LEU A 76 -20.23 45.50 -15.61
N ILE A 77 -19.83 46.39 -14.70
CA ILE A 77 -20.17 46.34 -13.28
C ILE A 77 -20.78 47.68 -12.91
N LEU A 78 -22.10 47.70 -12.69
CA LEU A 78 -22.90 48.91 -12.57
C LEU A 78 -23.83 48.83 -11.36
N LYS A 79 -23.82 49.85 -10.50
CA LYS A 79 -24.78 50.01 -9.38
C LYS A 79 -24.87 48.78 -8.48
N THR A 80 -23.71 48.33 -8.00
CA THR A 80 -23.60 47.13 -7.16
C THR A 80 -23.31 47.45 -5.70
N SER A 81 -23.61 46.49 -4.83
CA SER A 81 -23.26 46.49 -3.41
C SER A 81 -21.82 46.00 -3.11
N LEU A 82 -21.01 45.79 -4.16
CA LEU A 82 -19.67 45.24 -4.05
C LEU A 82 -18.73 46.17 -3.27
N LYS A 83 -17.80 45.56 -2.53
CA LYS A 83 -16.69 46.20 -1.80
C LYS A 83 -15.34 45.94 -2.47
N THR A 84 -15.18 44.76 -3.05
CA THR A 84 -14.00 44.33 -3.83
C THR A 84 -14.45 43.53 -5.05
N LEU A 85 -13.54 43.27 -5.99
CA LEU A 85 -13.84 42.46 -7.17
C LEU A 85 -13.55 40.97 -6.92
N GLN A 86 -12.45 40.62 -6.26
CA GLN A 86 -12.04 39.24 -5.97
C GLN A 86 -11.89 38.28 -7.18
N LEU A 87 -11.79 38.82 -8.40
CA LEU A 87 -11.59 38.09 -9.66
C LEU A 87 -10.13 37.60 -9.84
N ARG A 88 -9.54 37.02 -8.78
CA ARG A 88 -8.09 36.78 -8.64
C ARG A 88 -7.42 35.86 -9.66
N SER A 89 -8.17 35.14 -10.48
CA SER A 89 -7.62 34.35 -11.59
C SER A 89 -7.67 35.05 -12.95
N LEU A 90 -8.25 36.27 -13.06
CA LEU A 90 -8.55 36.90 -14.35
C LEU A 90 -7.28 37.41 -15.03
N GLU A 91 -6.80 36.62 -15.99
CA GLU A 91 -5.54 36.81 -16.71
C GLU A 91 -5.73 37.49 -18.07
N THR A 92 -6.91 37.41 -18.70
CA THR A 92 -7.15 38.02 -20.03
C THR A 92 -8.60 38.41 -20.30
N ILE A 93 -8.78 39.58 -20.89
CA ILE A 93 -10.00 40.06 -21.55
C ILE A 93 -9.64 40.23 -23.03
N ARG A 94 -10.18 39.37 -23.91
CA ARG A 94 -9.70 39.22 -25.29
C ARG A 94 -10.27 40.20 -26.31
N ALA A 95 -11.38 40.86 -25.98
CA ALA A 95 -12.05 41.86 -26.81
C ALA A 95 -13.02 42.68 -25.95
N GLY A 96 -13.31 43.91 -26.38
CA GLY A 96 -14.33 44.77 -25.80
C GLY A 96 -13.91 45.55 -24.55
N ALA A 97 -14.62 46.64 -24.28
CA ALA A 97 -14.35 47.55 -23.17
C ALA A 97 -14.62 46.94 -21.78
N VAL A 98 -14.08 47.58 -20.74
CA VAL A 98 -14.41 47.34 -19.33
C VAL A 98 -15.10 48.59 -18.79
N PHE A 99 -16.27 48.44 -18.16
CA PHE A 99 -16.93 49.53 -17.44
C PHE A 99 -17.22 49.13 -15.99
N ILE A 100 -16.74 49.94 -15.04
CA ILE A 100 -16.97 49.74 -13.59
C ILE A 100 -17.43 51.09 -13.01
N LEU A 101 -18.75 51.28 -12.94
CA LEU A 101 -19.38 52.59 -12.80
C LEU A 101 -20.42 52.61 -11.67
N GLU A 102 -20.51 53.73 -10.95
CA GLU A 102 -21.57 53.99 -9.95
C GLU A 102 -21.66 52.92 -8.83
N ASN A 103 -20.51 52.38 -8.35
CA ASN A 103 -20.45 51.40 -7.26
C ASN A 103 -19.93 52.04 -5.96
N GLU A 104 -20.81 52.70 -5.19
CA GLU A 104 -20.47 53.57 -4.04
C GLU A 104 -19.57 52.93 -2.95
N ASN A 105 -19.58 51.60 -2.85
CA ASN A 105 -18.82 50.84 -1.85
C ASN A 105 -17.57 50.15 -2.40
N LEU A 106 -17.38 50.13 -3.72
CA LEU A 106 -16.34 49.34 -4.39
C LEU A 106 -14.98 50.03 -4.34
N CYS A 107 -14.02 49.33 -3.74
CA CYS A 107 -12.62 49.72 -3.65
C CYS A 107 -11.74 48.93 -4.63
N LEU A 108 -10.47 49.32 -4.73
CA LEU A 108 -9.36 48.63 -5.42
C LEU A 108 -9.45 48.48 -6.94
N ALA A 109 -10.63 48.57 -7.57
CA ALA A 109 -10.80 48.46 -9.02
C ALA A 109 -9.95 49.45 -9.84
N GLU A 110 -9.70 50.64 -9.29
CA GLU A 110 -8.87 51.70 -9.89
C GLU A 110 -7.35 51.42 -9.77
N SER A 111 -6.94 50.57 -8.82
CA SER A 111 -5.53 50.18 -8.63
C SER A 111 -4.99 49.25 -9.71
N ILE A 112 -5.90 48.56 -10.41
CA ILE A 112 -5.60 47.49 -11.36
C ILE A 112 -5.10 48.12 -12.67
N HIS A 113 -3.96 47.65 -13.16
CA HIS A 113 -3.47 48.01 -14.49
C HIS A 113 -4.17 47.19 -15.57
N TRP A 114 -5.43 47.56 -15.88
CA TRP A 114 -6.30 46.90 -16.86
C TRP A 114 -5.65 46.69 -18.24
N SER A 115 -4.74 47.56 -18.66
CA SER A 115 -3.94 47.42 -19.89
C SER A 115 -2.92 46.27 -19.87
N LYS A 116 -2.81 45.50 -18.79
CA LYS A 116 -2.04 44.23 -18.74
C LYS A 116 -2.92 42.99 -19.00
N ILE A 117 -4.25 43.11 -18.92
CA ILE A 117 -5.20 42.01 -19.10
C ILE A 117 -6.14 42.21 -20.27
N MET A 118 -6.46 43.44 -20.66
CA MET A 118 -7.13 43.74 -21.93
C MET A 118 -6.14 43.62 -23.09
N LEU A 119 -6.58 43.08 -24.23
CA LEU A 119 -5.74 43.05 -25.44
C LEU A 119 -5.70 44.42 -26.14
N SER A 120 -4.54 44.68 -26.75
CA SER A 120 -4.15 45.76 -27.68
C SER A 120 -4.58 47.22 -27.41
N GLU A 121 -3.65 48.14 -27.68
CA GLU A 121 -3.91 49.59 -27.70
C GLU A 121 -4.97 49.99 -28.75
N GLU A 122 -5.19 49.14 -29.77
CA GLU A 122 -6.14 49.36 -30.86
C GLU A 122 -7.58 49.02 -30.45
N GLU A 123 -7.81 48.00 -29.61
CA GLU A 123 -9.16 47.72 -29.09
C GLU A 123 -9.62 48.80 -28.10
N ILE A 124 -8.69 49.27 -27.27
CA ILE A 124 -8.84 50.49 -26.46
C ILE A 124 -9.21 51.68 -27.37
N ARG A 125 -8.52 51.85 -28.50
CA ARG A 125 -8.76 52.91 -29.49
C ARG A 125 -10.12 52.79 -30.20
N GLU A 126 -10.64 51.59 -30.41
CA GLU A 126 -11.97 51.42 -31.03
C GLU A 126 -13.09 51.77 -30.04
N ALA A 127 -12.96 51.42 -28.75
CA ALA A 127 -13.90 51.85 -27.72
C ALA A 127 -13.97 53.39 -27.55
N PHE A 128 -12.84 54.09 -27.76
CA PHE A 128 -12.81 55.56 -27.78
C PHE A 128 -13.66 56.20 -28.88
N ARG A 129 -13.86 55.55 -30.05
CA ARG A 129 -14.61 56.15 -31.19
C ARG A 129 -16.07 56.46 -30.89
N VAL A 130 -16.65 55.85 -29.87
CA VAL A 130 -18.02 56.14 -29.40
C VAL A 130 -18.10 57.50 -28.70
N PHE A 131 -16.97 57.99 -28.17
CA PHE A 131 -16.90 59.15 -27.28
C PHE A 131 -16.11 60.34 -27.86
N ASP A 132 -15.08 60.13 -28.70
CA ASP A 132 -14.40 61.19 -29.45
C ASP A 132 -15.24 61.68 -30.64
N LYS A 133 -16.39 62.31 -30.33
CA LYS A 133 -17.29 62.89 -31.34
C LYS A 133 -16.72 64.10 -32.06
N ASP A 134 -15.73 64.75 -31.45
CA ASP A 134 -15.10 65.97 -31.97
C ASP A 134 -13.88 65.64 -32.86
N GLY A 135 -13.45 64.37 -32.89
CA GLY A 135 -12.40 63.85 -33.77
C GLY A 135 -10.99 64.34 -33.42
N LEU A 136 -10.76 64.71 -32.16
CA LEU A 136 -9.51 65.35 -31.72
C LEU A 136 -8.38 64.36 -31.45
N GLY A 137 -8.67 63.06 -31.36
CA GLY A 137 -7.69 61.98 -31.52
C GLY A 137 -6.68 61.76 -30.38
N PHE A 138 -6.73 62.54 -29.29
CA PHE A 138 -5.80 62.44 -28.16
C PHE A 138 -6.49 62.48 -26.81
N ILE A 139 -6.44 61.36 -26.07
CA ILE A 139 -6.77 61.27 -24.65
C ILE A 139 -5.68 60.42 -23.98
N SER A 140 -5.18 60.81 -22.81
CA SER A 140 -4.11 60.08 -22.12
C SER A 140 -4.64 58.83 -21.42
N ALA A 141 -3.78 57.81 -21.23
CA ALA A 141 -4.08 56.57 -20.52
C ALA A 141 -4.36 56.75 -18.99
N ALA A 142 -4.31 57.99 -18.48
CA ALA A 142 -4.84 58.36 -17.17
C ALA A 142 -6.30 58.82 -17.29
N VAL A 143 -6.59 59.76 -18.21
CA VAL A 143 -7.96 60.28 -18.43
C VAL A 143 -8.92 59.19 -18.91
N LEU A 144 -8.47 58.25 -19.74
CA LEU A 144 -9.26 57.08 -20.15
C LEU A 144 -9.72 56.22 -18.98
N ARG A 145 -8.85 55.98 -17.99
CA ARG A 145 -9.20 55.17 -16.81
C ARG A 145 -10.37 55.80 -16.06
N ASN A 146 -10.36 57.12 -15.93
CA ASN A 146 -11.45 57.89 -15.30
C ASN A 146 -12.75 57.91 -16.13
N VAL A 147 -12.76 57.42 -17.38
CA VAL A 147 -13.99 57.24 -18.19
C VAL A 147 -14.52 55.82 -18.08
N MET A 148 -13.64 54.81 -18.06
CA MET A 148 -14.02 53.40 -17.91
C MET A 148 -14.33 53.01 -16.45
N ILE A 149 -13.72 53.67 -15.47
CA ILE A 149 -13.84 53.37 -14.04
C ILE A 149 -14.02 54.69 -13.29
N ASN A 150 -15.24 54.96 -12.80
CA ASN A 150 -15.58 56.18 -12.06
C ASN A 150 -16.86 56.02 -11.20
N SER A 151 -17.14 57.02 -10.37
CA SER A 151 -18.25 57.00 -9.41
C SER A 151 -18.27 55.75 -8.51
N ASN A 152 -17.10 55.16 -8.28
CA ASN A 152 -16.88 54.12 -7.28
C ASN A 152 -16.48 54.77 -5.96
N ARG A 153 -15.95 53.99 -5.00
CA ARG A 153 -15.61 54.52 -3.69
C ARG A 153 -14.28 55.27 -3.68
N ASP A 154 -14.32 56.48 -3.10
CA ASP A 154 -13.14 57.32 -2.89
C ASP A 154 -11.97 56.58 -2.22
N GLU A 155 -10.77 56.73 -2.80
CA GLU A 155 -9.56 56.01 -2.39
C GLU A 155 -9.16 56.28 -0.93
N THR A 156 -9.39 57.50 -0.42
CA THR A 156 -9.06 57.85 0.98
C THR A 156 -9.95 57.09 1.96
N ARG A 157 -11.24 56.89 1.61
CA ARG A 157 -12.17 56.06 2.38
C ARG A 157 -11.81 54.59 2.32
N CYS A 158 -11.43 54.09 1.14
CA CYS A 158 -10.93 52.71 0.99
C CYS A 158 -9.69 52.46 1.87
N ARG A 159 -8.71 53.36 1.84
CA ARG A 159 -7.52 53.30 2.71
C ARG A 159 -7.87 53.35 4.19
N ALA A 160 -8.84 54.17 4.60
CA ALA A 160 -9.29 54.26 5.99
C ALA A 160 -9.97 52.98 6.50
N GLU A 161 -10.61 52.20 5.63
CA GLU A 161 -11.20 50.89 5.93
C GLU A 161 -10.24 49.70 5.69
N GLY A 162 -8.95 49.96 5.45
CA GLY A 162 -7.96 48.91 5.19
C GLY A 162 -8.10 48.22 3.82
N GLN A 163 -8.94 48.74 2.93
CA GLN A 163 -9.06 48.27 1.54
C GLN A 163 -7.90 48.84 0.71
N VAL A 164 -6.72 48.24 0.93
CA VAL A 164 -5.45 48.57 0.27
C VAL A 164 -4.84 47.26 -0.23
N CYS A 165 -4.22 47.26 -1.41
CA CYS A 165 -3.50 46.09 -1.90
C CYS A 165 -2.42 45.64 -0.92
N ASN A 166 -2.22 44.33 -0.82
CA ASN A 166 -1.08 43.78 -0.11
C ASN A 166 0.22 44.34 -0.72
N ARG A 167 1.20 44.67 0.14
CA ARG A 167 2.53 45.16 -0.24
C ARG A 167 3.33 44.21 -1.15
N LEU A 168 2.90 42.96 -1.28
CA LEU A 168 3.47 41.95 -2.18
C LEU A 168 2.83 41.95 -3.58
N CYS A 169 1.79 42.77 -3.81
CA CYS A 169 1.17 42.96 -5.11
C CYS A 169 1.90 44.03 -5.94
N ARG A 170 2.04 43.76 -7.24
CA ARG A 170 2.45 44.71 -8.28
C ARG A 170 1.33 44.86 -9.31
N ASN A 171 1.20 46.06 -9.89
CA ASN A 171 0.19 46.40 -10.91
C ASN A 171 -1.29 46.32 -10.45
N GLY A 172 -1.52 46.35 -9.13
CA GLY A 172 -2.86 46.37 -8.52
C GLY A 172 -3.29 45.01 -7.96
N CYS A 173 -4.52 44.98 -7.46
CA CYS A 173 -5.10 43.82 -6.80
C CYS A 173 -6.63 43.79 -6.92
N TRP A 174 -7.19 42.58 -6.84
CA TRP A 174 -8.63 42.32 -6.87
C TRP A 174 -9.30 42.47 -5.50
N GLY A 175 -8.50 42.48 -4.44
CA GLY A 175 -8.85 42.45 -3.02
C GLY A 175 -7.59 42.67 -2.15
N PRO A 176 -7.69 42.77 -0.82
CA PRO A 176 -6.56 43.09 0.05
C PRO A 176 -5.63 41.90 0.39
N GLY A 177 -5.95 40.67 -0.04
CA GLY A 177 -5.15 39.47 0.25
C GLY A 177 -3.80 39.41 -0.48
N ASP A 178 -2.91 38.50 -0.06
CA ASP A 178 -1.72 38.15 -0.84
C ASP A 178 -2.03 37.25 -2.05
N ASP A 179 -3.21 36.62 -2.08
CA ASP A 179 -3.73 35.81 -3.19
C ASP A 179 -4.61 36.59 -4.16
N ASP A 180 -4.80 37.89 -3.94
CA ASP A 180 -5.62 38.78 -4.77
C ASP A 180 -4.78 39.68 -5.72
N CYS A 181 -3.45 39.54 -5.75
CA CYS A 181 -2.57 40.37 -6.55
C CYS A 181 -2.69 40.12 -8.06
N LEU A 182 -2.54 41.17 -8.90
CA LEU A 182 -2.46 41.00 -10.36
C LEU A 182 -1.12 40.40 -10.80
N ASP A 183 -0.01 40.95 -10.32
CA ASP A 183 1.32 40.34 -10.38
C ASP A 183 1.93 40.29 -8.97
N CYS A 184 2.87 39.36 -8.73
CA CYS A 184 3.66 39.35 -7.49
C CYS A 184 4.92 40.22 -7.60
N GLU A 185 5.11 41.11 -6.62
CA GLU A 185 6.32 41.91 -6.44
C GLU A 185 7.54 41.02 -6.18
N GLY A 186 7.41 40.06 -5.25
CA GLY A 186 8.40 39.02 -4.96
C GLY A 186 8.28 37.82 -5.90
N TYR A 187 7.58 36.77 -5.45
CA TYR A 187 7.35 35.51 -6.15
C TYR A 187 5.90 35.05 -6.01
N LYS A 188 5.39 34.24 -6.95
CA LYS A 188 4.10 33.55 -6.85
C LYS A 188 4.27 32.16 -6.22
N PHE A 189 3.48 31.82 -5.22
CA PHE A 189 3.39 30.50 -4.59
C PHE A 189 1.92 30.04 -4.61
N GLY A 190 1.59 29.14 -5.54
CA GLY A 190 0.19 28.81 -5.82
C GLY A 190 -0.58 30.03 -6.34
N THR A 191 -1.54 30.52 -5.55
CA THR A 191 -2.23 31.80 -5.79
C THR A 191 -1.61 32.99 -5.05
N SER A 192 -1.02 32.77 -3.87
CA SER A 192 -0.44 33.81 -3.01
C SER A 192 0.88 34.37 -3.53
N CYS A 193 1.15 35.62 -3.21
CA CYS A 193 2.48 36.23 -3.38
C CYS A 193 3.32 36.11 -2.11
N VAL A 194 4.61 35.80 -2.27
CA VAL A 194 5.60 35.71 -1.17
C VAL A 194 6.83 36.55 -1.49
N GLU A 195 7.57 37.01 -0.48
CA GLU A 195 8.80 37.81 -0.67
C GLU A 195 9.93 37.00 -1.33
N SER A 196 10.08 35.74 -0.94
CA SER A 196 11.15 34.83 -1.34
C SER A 196 10.67 33.38 -1.31
N CYS A 197 11.35 32.51 -2.08
CA CYS A 197 11.20 31.06 -1.94
C CYS A 197 12.08 30.59 -0.77
N ASP A 198 11.63 30.83 0.47
CA ASP A 198 12.37 30.53 1.69
C ASP A 198 12.46 29.01 1.97
N PRO A 199 13.66 28.40 1.97
CA PRO A 199 13.82 26.98 2.26
C PRO A 199 13.44 26.61 3.71
N ALA A 200 13.48 27.55 4.66
CA ALA A 200 13.03 27.32 6.03
C ALA A 200 11.51 27.13 6.12
N GLN A 201 10.76 27.66 5.16
CA GLN A 201 9.32 27.44 4.98
C GLN A 201 9.01 26.20 4.10
N GLY A 202 10.05 25.44 3.72
CA GLY A 202 9.94 24.31 2.80
C GLY A 202 9.58 24.74 1.39
N LEU A 203 9.98 25.93 0.94
CA LEU A 203 9.78 26.41 -0.42
C LEU A 203 11.06 26.29 -1.26
N TYR A 204 10.91 25.99 -2.54
CA TYR A 204 11.99 26.00 -3.52
C TYR A 204 11.60 26.82 -4.75
N LYS A 205 12.58 27.25 -5.54
CA LYS A 205 12.41 28.11 -6.71
C LYS A 205 12.25 27.29 -7.99
N VAL A 206 11.04 27.27 -8.54
CA VAL A 206 10.72 26.57 -9.81
C VAL A 206 11.17 27.39 -11.02
N SER A 207 10.98 28.70 -10.96
CA SER A 207 11.30 29.63 -12.06
C SER A 207 11.77 30.97 -11.51
N PRO A 208 12.25 31.91 -12.35
CA PRO A 208 12.72 33.23 -11.90
C PRO A 208 11.76 33.97 -10.94
N LYS A 209 10.44 33.72 -11.04
CA LYS A 209 9.36 34.40 -10.30
C LYS A 209 8.34 33.46 -9.64
N VAL A 210 8.56 32.14 -9.62
CA VAL A 210 7.62 31.16 -9.05
C VAL A 210 8.31 30.27 -8.01
N CYS A 211 7.67 30.14 -6.85
CA CYS A 211 8.01 29.16 -5.81
C CYS A 211 7.02 28.01 -5.80
N ASP A 212 7.46 26.86 -5.32
CA ASP A 212 6.61 25.70 -5.01
C ASP A 212 7.12 25.05 -3.70
N ARG A 213 6.36 24.11 -3.13
CA ARG A 213 6.67 23.48 -1.84
C ARG A 213 7.42 22.17 -2.03
N CYS A 214 8.45 21.97 -1.21
CA CYS A 214 9.19 20.72 -1.11
C CYS A 214 8.30 19.53 -0.74
N ASP A 215 8.76 18.33 -1.07
CA ASP A 215 8.03 17.11 -0.72
C ASP A 215 7.85 16.96 0.80
N ARG A 216 6.78 16.26 1.21
CA ARG A 216 6.48 15.99 2.62
C ARG A 216 7.57 15.13 3.26
N GLU A 217 8.27 14.31 2.48
CA GLU A 217 9.41 13.51 2.95
C GLU A 217 10.73 14.29 3.07
N CYS A 218 10.76 15.57 2.67
CA CYS A 218 11.92 16.43 2.90
C CYS A 218 11.95 17.01 4.33
N VAL A 219 13.16 17.36 4.78
CA VAL A 219 13.43 18.22 5.94
C VAL A 219 14.27 19.41 5.47
N GLY A 220 13.77 20.62 5.70
CA GLY A 220 14.41 21.85 5.20
C GLY A 220 14.37 21.92 3.68
N GLU A 221 15.55 22.11 3.07
CA GLU A 221 15.68 22.45 1.65
C GLU A 221 15.43 21.27 0.71
N CYS A 222 14.95 21.59 -0.50
CA CYS A 222 14.92 20.68 -1.64
C CYS A 222 15.37 21.41 -2.92
N ARG A 223 15.82 20.63 -3.90
CA ARG A 223 16.38 21.10 -5.18
C ARG A 223 15.35 21.14 -6.32
N GLY A 224 14.14 20.67 -6.07
CA GLY A 224 13.12 20.38 -7.08
C GLY A 224 11.92 19.63 -6.50
N PRO A 225 10.93 19.28 -7.33
CA PRO A 225 9.72 18.58 -6.89
C PRO A 225 9.98 17.11 -6.52
N GLY A 226 9.17 16.59 -5.59
CA GLY A 226 9.13 15.17 -5.24
C GLY A 226 10.29 14.69 -4.33
N PRO A 227 10.16 13.46 -3.78
CA PRO A 227 10.98 13.01 -2.66
C PRO A 227 12.43 12.63 -3.03
N ALA A 228 12.76 12.58 -4.32
CA ALA A 228 14.14 12.38 -4.79
C ALA A 228 14.99 13.66 -4.77
N ASN A 229 14.37 14.83 -4.57
CA ASN A 229 15.05 16.13 -4.63
C ASN A 229 15.30 16.77 -3.25
N CYS A 230 15.01 16.08 -2.15
CA CYS A 230 15.28 16.57 -0.80
C CYS A 230 16.79 16.68 -0.52
N SER A 231 17.23 17.73 0.19
CA SER A 231 18.60 17.78 0.73
C SER A 231 18.78 16.87 1.94
N GLN A 232 17.71 16.56 2.68
CA GLN A 232 17.69 15.58 3.77
C GLN A 232 16.32 14.89 3.86
N CYS A 233 16.31 13.57 4.09
CA CYS A 233 15.09 12.79 4.27
C CYS A 233 14.55 12.87 5.71
N ARG A 234 13.22 13.01 5.82
CA ARG A 234 12.47 13.00 7.08
C ARG A 234 12.53 11.65 7.77
N HIS A 235 12.16 10.60 7.05
CA HIS A 235 12.13 9.24 7.58
C HIS A 235 13.38 8.47 7.12
N ILE A 236 13.37 7.89 5.93
CA ILE A 236 14.37 6.95 5.43
C ILE A 236 14.77 7.34 3.99
N GLN A 237 15.97 6.96 3.54
CA GLN A 237 16.41 7.07 2.15
C GLN A 237 16.52 5.68 1.50
N ASP A 238 15.97 5.51 0.29
CA ASP A 238 16.07 4.28 -0.50
C ASP A 238 17.44 4.13 -1.22
N GLU A 239 17.67 2.97 -1.84
CA GLU A 239 18.90 2.66 -2.58
C GLU A 239 19.17 3.60 -3.78
N ARG A 240 18.16 4.35 -4.23
CA ARG A 240 18.23 5.30 -5.35
C ARG A 240 18.44 6.75 -4.87
N GLY A 241 18.47 6.97 -3.56
CA GLY A 241 18.56 8.30 -2.94
C GLY A 241 17.22 8.97 -2.65
N THR A 242 16.09 8.31 -2.91
CA THR A 242 14.72 8.81 -2.73
C THR A 242 14.32 8.77 -1.26
N CYS A 243 13.68 9.82 -0.75
CA CYS A 243 13.12 9.80 0.60
C CYS A 243 11.80 9.00 0.66
N VAL A 244 11.68 8.09 1.62
CA VAL A 244 10.52 7.21 1.80
C VAL A 244 10.17 7.07 3.29
N SER A 245 8.88 6.90 3.59
CA SER A 245 8.38 6.70 4.96
C SER A 245 8.73 5.31 5.52
N GLU A 246 8.71 4.29 4.65
CA GLU A 246 9.00 2.89 4.93
C GLU A 246 9.86 2.31 3.79
N CYS A 247 10.63 1.25 4.07
CA CYS A 247 11.50 0.65 3.06
C CYS A 247 10.73 -0.24 2.06
N PRO A 248 11.11 -0.24 0.76
CA PRO A 248 10.55 -1.15 -0.25
C PRO A 248 10.69 -2.63 0.11
N GLU A 249 9.86 -3.48 -0.51
CA GLU A 249 9.92 -4.94 -0.34
C GLU A 249 11.33 -5.49 -0.55
N ASN A 250 11.72 -6.44 0.31
CA ASN A 250 13.06 -7.06 0.34
C ASN A 250 14.21 -6.08 0.65
N THR A 251 13.91 -4.94 1.27
CA THR A 251 14.89 -4.07 1.94
C THR A 251 14.46 -3.76 3.39
N PHE A 252 15.41 -3.40 4.26
CA PHE A 252 15.17 -3.06 5.67
C PHE A 252 15.86 -1.74 6.05
N ASN A 253 15.31 -1.04 7.05
CA ASN A 253 15.87 0.22 7.53
C ASN A 253 17.08 -0.03 8.45
N LYS A 254 18.27 0.40 8.00
CA LYS A 254 19.44 0.55 8.85
C LYS A 254 19.83 2.03 8.92
N THR A 255 19.73 2.63 10.11
CA THR A 255 20.20 4.01 10.37
C THR A 255 19.68 5.06 9.37
N LYS A 256 18.39 5.00 9.00
CA LYS A 256 17.72 5.84 7.98
C LYS A 256 18.12 5.59 6.52
N THR A 257 18.70 4.44 6.20
CA THR A 257 18.92 3.98 4.82
C THR A 257 18.32 2.60 4.63
N CYS A 258 17.63 2.36 3.52
CA CYS A 258 17.18 1.01 3.16
C CYS A 258 18.36 0.20 2.60
N LEU A 259 18.56 -1.00 3.14
CA LEU A 259 19.56 -1.97 2.70
C LEU A 259 18.87 -3.28 2.26
N PRO A 260 19.42 -4.03 1.31
CA PRO A 260 18.81 -5.26 0.83
C PRO A 260 18.81 -6.36 1.89
N CYS A 261 17.76 -7.18 1.89
CA CYS A 261 17.67 -8.41 2.67
C CYS A 261 18.64 -9.49 2.17
N ASP A 262 18.87 -10.52 2.98
CA ASP A 262 19.52 -11.74 2.47
C ASP A 262 18.63 -12.39 1.37
N PRO A 263 19.20 -12.86 0.23
CA PRO A 263 18.44 -13.48 -0.86
C PRO A 263 17.67 -14.78 -0.54
N ILE A 264 17.77 -15.31 0.68
CA ILE A 264 17.00 -16.47 1.16
C ILE A 264 15.70 -16.02 1.87
N CYS A 265 15.59 -14.74 2.27
CA CYS A 265 14.36 -14.20 2.86
C CYS A 265 13.21 -14.11 1.84
N GLU A 266 11.98 -14.34 2.31
CA GLU A 266 10.74 -14.18 1.54
C GLU A 266 9.75 -13.30 2.31
N GLY A 267 9.11 -12.34 1.64
CA GLY A 267 8.20 -11.39 2.30
C GLY A 267 8.92 -10.36 3.17
N GLY A 268 10.18 -10.03 2.83
CA GLY A 268 10.98 -9.03 3.52
C GLY A 268 11.78 -9.53 4.73
N CYS A 269 12.48 -8.61 5.38
CA CYS A 269 13.34 -8.82 6.54
C CYS A 269 13.31 -7.59 7.45
N ARG A 270 13.75 -7.77 8.69
CA ARG A 270 14.02 -6.70 9.68
C ARG A 270 15.50 -6.35 9.75
N GLY A 271 16.36 -7.28 9.35
CA GLY A 271 17.81 -7.11 9.30
C GLY A 271 18.49 -8.07 8.31
N PRO A 272 19.84 -8.07 8.27
CA PRO A 272 20.62 -8.70 7.20
C PRO A 272 20.89 -10.20 7.37
N LYS A 273 20.28 -10.88 8.35
CA LYS A 273 20.54 -12.30 8.63
C LYS A 273 19.61 -13.25 7.87
N ASP A 274 20.11 -14.45 7.59
CA ASP A 274 19.37 -15.61 7.08
C ASP A 274 18.60 -16.38 8.18
N THR A 275 18.16 -15.69 9.23
CA THR A 275 17.50 -16.24 10.42
C THR A 275 16.08 -15.66 10.55
N ILE A 276 15.12 -16.36 11.18
CA ILE A 276 13.77 -15.80 11.43
C ILE A 276 13.72 -15.28 12.87
N ASP A 277 14.20 -14.05 13.04
CA ASP A 277 14.22 -13.31 14.29
C ASP A 277 14.00 -11.79 14.05
N GLU A 278 14.30 -10.95 15.04
CA GLU A 278 14.15 -9.49 14.94
C GLU A 278 15.26 -8.80 14.12
N GLU A 279 16.35 -9.51 13.76
CA GLU A 279 17.50 -9.03 13.00
C GLU A 279 17.68 -9.74 11.64
N GLY A 280 16.69 -10.54 11.22
CA GLY A 280 16.73 -11.35 9.99
C GLY A 280 15.44 -11.33 9.19
N CYS A 281 15.14 -12.42 8.49
CA CYS A 281 13.99 -12.60 7.62
C CYS A 281 12.64 -12.54 8.35
N VAL A 282 11.60 -12.00 7.69
CA VAL A 282 10.21 -12.11 8.16
C VAL A 282 9.67 -13.53 7.92
N SER A 283 10.05 -14.15 6.79
CA SER A 283 9.78 -15.55 6.44
C SER A 283 10.84 -16.03 5.43
N CYS A 284 10.86 -17.32 5.09
CA CYS A 284 11.68 -17.91 4.03
C CYS A 284 11.09 -19.27 3.59
N ALA A 285 11.56 -19.83 2.48
CA ALA A 285 10.95 -21.02 1.86
C ALA A 285 11.03 -22.29 2.72
N LYS A 286 12.13 -22.47 3.45
CA LYS A 286 12.41 -23.59 4.34
C LYS A 286 13.28 -23.11 5.50
N ALA A 287 13.14 -23.70 6.69
CA ALA A 287 13.97 -23.33 7.83
C ALA A 287 14.22 -24.47 8.84
N VAL A 288 15.33 -24.38 9.56
CA VAL A 288 15.78 -25.34 10.58
C VAL A 288 15.30 -24.93 11.97
N LEU A 289 14.66 -25.87 12.69
CA LEU A 289 14.34 -25.70 14.10
C LEU A 289 15.45 -26.32 14.97
N GLU A 290 15.93 -25.57 15.96
CA GLU A 290 16.84 -26.04 17.00
C GLU A 290 16.09 -26.10 18.35
N ASP A 291 16.20 -27.23 19.04
CA ASP A 291 15.45 -27.44 20.29
C ASP A 291 15.81 -26.39 21.36
N GLY A 292 14.78 -25.86 22.04
CA GLY A 292 14.91 -24.85 23.10
C GLY A 292 15.16 -23.41 22.61
N LYS A 293 15.70 -23.19 21.41
CA LYS A 293 15.84 -21.85 20.79
C LYS A 293 14.75 -21.53 19.78
N GLY A 294 14.14 -22.54 19.17
CA GLY A 294 13.07 -22.38 18.20
C GLY A 294 13.59 -22.37 16.77
N LEU A 295 13.39 -21.26 16.05
CA LEU A 295 13.60 -21.20 14.60
C LEU A 295 14.89 -20.45 14.27
N VAL A 296 15.90 -21.17 13.75
CA VAL A 296 17.29 -20.68 13.84
C VAL A 296 17.91 -20.32 12.49
N LYS A 297 17.55 -20.99 11.38
CA LYS A 297 18.18 -20.72 10.09
C LYS A 297 17.29 -21.01 8.89
N CYS A 298 17.29 -20.13 7.89
CA CYS A 298 16.64 -20.31 6.59
C CYS A 298 17.48 -21.14 5.60
N LEU A 299 16.77 -21.77 4.67
CA LEU A 299 17.29 -22.57 3.56
C LEU A 299 16.42 -22.29 2.33
N ARG A 300 16.97 -22.47 1.11
CA ARG A 300 16.15 -22.38 -0.10
C ARG A 300 15.22 -23.57 -0.20
N GLU A 301 14.11 -23.43 -0.93
CA GLU A 301 13.11 -24.49 -1.12
C GLU A 301 13.72 -25.84 -1.55
N ARG A 302 14.74 -25.79 -2.41
CA ARG A 302 15.41 -26.97 -2.98
C ARG A 302 16.59 -27.49 -2.16
N ASP A 303 17.09 -26.73 -1.18
CA ASP A 303 18.24 -27.15 -0.39
C ASP A 303 17.83 -28.32 0.53
N PRO A 304 18.62 -29.40 0.66
CA PRO A 304 18.33 -30.48 1.60
C PRO A 304 18.43 -29.98 3.05
N CYS A 305 17.76 -30.67 3.97
CA CYS A 305 18.02 -30.47 5.40
C CYS A 305 19.45 -30.93 5.75
N PRO A 306 20.12 -30.30 6.74
CA PRO A 306 21.43 -30.77 7.20
C PRO A 306 21.37 -32.21 7.75
N ASP A 307 22.52 -32.89 7.77
CA ASP A 307 22.64 -34.18 8.45
C ASP A 307 22.18 -34.07 9.91
N GLY A 308 21.47 -35.08 10.40
CA GLY A 308 20.74 -35.03 11.68
C GLY A 308 19.33 -34.46 11.61
N PHE A 309 18.83 -34.03 10.43
CA PHE A 309 17.49 -33.47 10.25
C PHE A 309 16.71 -34.09 9.07
N PHE A 310 15.38 -34.15 9.18
CA PHE A 310 14.45 -34.48 8.09
C PHE A 310 13.52 -33.31 7.78
N SER A 311 12.92 -33.30 6.58
CA SER A 311 11.99 -32.25 6.17
C SER A 311 10.52 -32.60 6.46
N GLU A 312 9.80 -31.69 7.13
CA GLU A 312 8.36 -31.79 7.42
C GLU A 312 7.61 -30.61 6.76
N TYR A 313 6.33 -30.79 6.40
CA TYR A 313 5.47 -29.75 5.86
C TYR A 313 4.60 -29.08 6.94
N VAL A 314 4.62 -27.75 7.01
CA VAL A 314 3.89 -26.96 7.99
C VAL A 314 2.52 -26.53 7.42
N SER A 315 1.45 -27.09 7.99
CA SER A 315 0.07 -26.78 7.61
C SER A 315 -0.37 -25.33 7.92
N ARG A 316 -1.45 -24.85 7.28
CA ARG A 316 -1.98 -23.48 7.47
C ARG A 316 -2.36 -23.14 8.91
N ASN A 317 -2.92 -24.10 9.64
CA ASN A 317 -3.61 -23.84 10.92
C ASN A 317 -2.65 -23.83 12.13
N VAL A 318 -1.40 -23.41 11.93
CA VAL A 318 -0.38 -23.31 13.00
C VAL A 318 -0.50 -22.00 13.79
N LYS A 319 -0.02 -22.04 15.03
CA LYS A 319 0.02 -20.90 15.97
C LYS A 319 1.39 -20.83 16.65
N GLY A 320 1.73 -19.67 17.19
CA GLY A 320 3.04 -19.43 17.81
C GLY A 320 4.17 -19.39 16.76
N MET A 321 5.35 -19.90 17.12
CA MET A 321 6.60 -19.70 16.38
C MET A 321 6.63 -20.27 14.95
N LEU A 322 5.68 -21.13 14.58
CA LEU A 322 5.54 -21.66 13.21
C LEU A 322 4.68 -20.80 12.28
N LEU A 323 4.03 -19.73 12.78
CA LEU A 323 3.19 -18.84 11.98
C LEU A 323 3.92 -18.23 10.75
N PRO A 324 5.20 -17.81 10.83
CA PRO A 324 5.95 -17.34 9.67
C PRO A 324 6.16 -18.38 8.55
N LEU A 325 5.88 -19.66 8.83
CA LEU A 325 6.14 -20.79 7.92
C LEU A 325 4.85 -21.54 7.53
N ALA A 326 3.68 -20.94 7.69
CA ALA A 326 2.43 -21.55 7.25
C ALA A 326 2.45 -21.84 5.72
N ASN A 327 2.20 -23.11 5.34
CA ASN A 327 2.38 -23.70 4.00
C ASN A 327 3.82 -24.00 3.57
N LYS A 328 4.81 -23.94 4.46
CA LYS A 328 6.23 -24.07 4.10
C LYS A 328 6.87 -25.32 4.70
N PHE A 329 8.11 -25.60 4.34
CA PHE A 329 8.86 -26.74 4.87
C PHE A 329 9.71 -26.35 6.07
N VAL A 330 9.91 -27.29 6.99
CA VAL A 330 10.87 -27.17 8.09
C VAL A 330 11.82 -28.35 8.13
N CYS A 331 12.99 -28.16 8.71
CA CYS A 331 13.92 -29.23 9.08
C CYS A 331 13.83 -29.48 10.58
N ARG A 332 13.49 -30.70 10.99
CA ARG A 332 13.46 -31.16 12.39
C ARG A 332 14.50 -32.22 12.66
N HIS A 333 15.00 -32.29 13.88
CA HIS A 333 15.93 -33.31 14.32
C HIS A 333 15.41 -34.74 14.08
N CYS A 334 16.29 -35.60 13.58
CA CYS A 334 16.10 -37.04 13.56
C CYS A 334 15.99 -37.60 14.99
N HIS A 335 15.44 -38.80 15.12
CA HIS A 335 15.47 -39.53 16.39
C HIS A 335 16.93 -39.78 16.82
N PRO A 336 17.35 -39.58 18.09
CA PRO A 336 18.76 -39.60 18.50
C PRO A 336 19.56 -40.86 18.12
N ARG A 337 18.89 -42.01 17.94
CA ARG A 337 19.49 -43.28 17.45
C ARG A 337 19.77 -43.28 15.94
N CYS A 338 19.59 -42.16 15.23
CA CYS A 338 19.64 -42.02 13.77
C CYS A 338 20.39 -40.74 13.33
N LYS A 339 21.24 -40.84 12.29
CA LYS A 339 21.94 -39.68 11.68
C LYS A 339 21.20 -39.13 10.46
N LYS A 340 20.68 -39.99 9.59
CA LYS A 340 19.98 -39.59 8.34
C LYS A 340 18.61 -40.24 8.32
N CYS A 341 17.56 -39.42 8.26
CA CYS A 341 16.18 -39.90 8.32
C CYS A 341 15.25 -39.17 7.36
N THR A 342 14.14 -39.82 6.99
CA THR A 342 13.07 -39.24 6.17
C THR A 342 11.90 -38.71 7.00
N ALA A 343 11.77 -39.17 8.25
CA ALA A 343 10.79 -38.76 9.24
C ALA A 343 11.35 -38.99 10.65
N TRP A 344 10.61 -38.62 11.69
CA TRP A 344 10.98 -38.98 13.07
C TRP A 344 10.79 -40.48 13.31
N GLY A 345 11.86 -41.19 13.67
CA GLY A 345 11.82 -42.62 14.01
C GLY A 345 13.19 -43.30 13.94
N PHE A 346 13.27 -44.54 14.42
CA PHE A 346 14.49 -45.35 14.45
C PHE A 346 14.37 -46.71 13.72
N HIS A 347 13.25 -46.97 13.05
CA HIS A 347 13.06 -48.13 12.16
C HIS A 347 13.79 -47.92 10.82
N ILE A 348 14.30 -48.97 10.18
CA ILE A 348 15.16 -48.84 8.97
C ILE A 348 14.44 -48.29 7.72
N SER A 349 13.11 -48.25 7.71
CA SER A 349 12.34 -47.58 6.64
C SER A 349 12.28 -46.06 6.79
N VAL A 350 12.64 -45.54 7.97
CA VAL A 350 12.62 -44.11 8.33
C VAL A 350 14.05 -43.60 8.53
N CYS A 351 14.91 -44.42 9.15
CA CYS A 351 16.32 -44.14 9.36
C CYS A 351 17.18 -44.81 8.28
N GLN A 352 17.83 -44.00 7.45
CA GLN A 352 18.74 -44.43 6.39
C GLN A 352 20.14 -44.77 6.93
N GLU A 353 20.60 -44.04 7.94
CA GLU A 353 21.91 -44.24 8.59
C GLU A 353 21.78 -44.16 10.12
N CYS A 354 22.09 -45.27 10.81
CA CYS A 354 22.02 -45.35 12.26
C CYS A 354 23.11 -44.50 12.96
N ALA A 355 22.80 -43.98 14.15
CA ALA A 355 23.80 -43.29 14.99
C ALA A 355 24.81 -44.27 15.58
N HIS A 356 24.33 -45.46 15.94
CA HIS A 356 25.11 -46.60 16.40
C HIS A 356 24.77 -47.81 15.50
N TYR A 357 24.51 -48.98 16.06
CA TYR A 357 24.35 -50.21 15.30
C TYR A 357 23.00 -50.34 14.60
N ARG A 358 23.03 -50.83 13.36
CA ARG A 358 21.85 -51.32 12.64
C ARG A 358 21.51 -52.74 13.08
N THR A 359 20.27 -52.99 13.51
CA THR A 359 19.66 -54.34 13.51
C THR A 359 18.85 -54.53 12.23
N ASN A 360 18.34 -55.75 11.99
CA ASN A 360 17.58 -56.09 10.79
C ASN A 360 16.34 -55.19 10.57
N GLU A 361 15.72 -54.68 11.65
CA GLU A 361 14.50 -53.85 11.59
C GLU A 361 14.72 -52.41 12.07
N HIS A 362 15.66 -52.16 12.98
CA HIS A 362 15.78 -50.85 13.63
C HIS A 362 17.19 -50.51 14.13
N CYS A 363 17.48 -49.23 14.27
CA CYS A 363 18.74 -48.72 14.85
C CYS A 363 18.75 -48.87 16.37
N SER A 364 19.88 -49.31 16.93
CA SER A 364 20.06 -49.50 18.38
C SER A 364 21.46 -49.08 18.86
N GLU A 365 21.52 -48.52 20.06
CA GLU A 365 22.77 -48.22 20.79
C GLU A 365 23.58 -49.47 21.16
N ARG A 366 22.93 -50.64 21.21
CA ARG A 366 23.54 -51.93 21.57
C ARG A 366 22.89 -53.05 20.77
N CYS A 367 23.68 -54.05 20.38
CA CYS A 367 23.15 -55.25 19.73
C CYS A 367 22.35 -56.13 20.69
N PRO A 368 21.38 -56.92 20.17
CA PRO A 368 20.74 -58.02 20.90
C PRO A 368 21.74 -59.01 21.50
N ALA A 369 21.35 -59.74 22.54
CA ALA A 369 22.25 -60.63 23.28
C ALA A 369 22.76 -61.84 22.48
N ASP A 370 22.05 -62.21 21.42
CA ASP A 370 22.33 -63.27 20.44
C ASP A 370 23.05 -62.74 19.18
N HIS A 371 23.48 -61.48 19.18
CA HIS A 371 24.20 -60.83 18.09
C HIS A 371 25.55 -60.26 18.58
N TYR A 372 26.54 -60.16 17.70
CA TYR A 372 27.75 -59.35 17.92
C TYR A 372 27.69 -58.04 17.13
N ALA A 373 28.44 -57.05 17.60
CA ALA A 373 28.62 -55.78 16.91
C ALA A 373 29.78 -55.87 15.92
N ASN A 374 29.55 -55.49 14.67
CA ASN A 374 30.61 -55.17 13.71
C ASN A 374 30.75 -53.64 13.68
N GLU A 375 31.89 -53.13 14.17
CA GLU A 375 32.20 -51.70 14.24
C GLU A 375 32.35 -51.07 12.84
N GLU A 376 33.08 -51.76 11.93
CA GLU A 376 33.36 -51.29 10.56
C GLU A 376 32.07 -51.15 9.73
N ALA A 377 31.15 -52.10 9.87
CA ALA A 377 29.83 -52.04 9.23
C ALA A 377 28.79 -51.24 10.04
N SER A 378 29.09 -50.88 11.30
CA SER A 378 28.12 -50.36 12.29
C SER A 378 26.80 -51.15 12.30
N GLN A 379 26.91 -52.49 12.31
CA GLN A 379 25.77 -53.41 12.18
C GLN A 379 25.88 -54.59 13.13
N CYS A 380 24.74 -55.05 13.64
CA CYS A 380 24.61 -56.26 14.44
C CYS A 380 24.48 -57.49 13.54
N PHE A 381 25.33 -58.49 13.72
CA PHE A 381 25.27 -59.77 13.03
C PHE A 381 24.95 -60.89 14.03
N PRO A 382 24.16 -61.92 13.65
CA PRO A 382 23.82 -63.01 14.54
C PRO A 382 25.05 -63.83 14.92
N CYS A 383 25.04 -64.39 16.13
CA CYS A 383 26.02 -65.40 16.53
C CYS A 383 25.80 -66.74 15.83
N ALA A 384 26.84 -67.59 15.81
CA ALA A 384 26.71 -68.99 15.42
C ALA A 384 25.66 -69.72 16.28
N GLU A 385 24.93 -70.68 15.70
CA GLU A 385 23.77 -71.33 16.36
C GLU A 385 24.16 -72.17 17.59
N GLU A 386 25.43 -72.58 17.66
CA GLU A 386 26.05 -73.29 18.77
C GLU A 386 26.35 -72.39 19.98
N CYS A 387 26.26 -71.06 19.86
CA CYS A 387 26.48 -70.13 20.97
C CYS A 387 25.28 -70.07 21.93
N ALA A 388 25.57 -69.85 23.21
CA ALA A 388 24.61 -69.51 24.25
C ALA A 388 25.08 -68.28 25.03
N GLY A 389 24.19 -67.31 25.28
CA GLY A 389 24.55 -66.04 25.93
C GLY A 389 25.34 -65.06 25.05
N GLY A 390 25.36 -65.29 23.75
CA GLY A 390 25.99 -64.42 22.74
C GLY A 390 27.44 -64.76 22.41
N CYS A 391 28.05 -63.90 21.60
CA CYS A 391 29.38 -64.07 21.02
C CYS A 391 30.14 -62.73 20.95
N ARG A 392 31.33 -62.74 20.34
CA ARG A 392 32.15 -61.57 19.98
C ARG A 392 32.41 -61.42 18.48
N GLY A 393 32.04 -62.42 17.69
CA GLY A 393 32.34 -62.58 16.26
C GLY A 393 31.49 -63.71 15.65
N PRO A 394 31.67 -64.02 14.37
CA PRO A 394 30.82 -64.95 13.62
C PRO A 394 31.11 -66.44 13.86
N LEU A 395 32.27 -66.81 14.41
CA LEU A 395 32.70 -68.21 14.47
C LEU A 395 32.14 -68.91 15.72
N PRO A 396 31.95 -70.25 15.70
CA PRO A 396 31.66 -71.03 16.91
C PRO A 396 32.76 -70.98 17.98
N ALA A 397 33.93 -70.40 17.67
CA ALA A 397 35.00 -70.07 18.62
C ALA A 397 34.78 -68.72 19.34
N ASP A 398 34.00 -67.81 18.75
CA ASP A 398 33.75 -66.47 19.29
C ASP A 398 32.60 -66.44 20.32
N CYS A 399 32.00 -67.59 20.62
CA CYS A 399 30.91 -67.74 21.58
C CYS A 399 31.35 -67.36 23.01
N LYS A 400 30.43 -66.81 23.81
CA LYS A 400 30.66 -66.56 25.25
C LYS A 400 30.41 -67.81 26.09
N SER A 401 29.51 -68.68 25.64
CA SER A 401 29.30 -70.05 26.11
C SER A 401 28.72 -70.91 24.98
N CYS A 402 28.76 -72.24 25.13
CA CYS A 402 28.16 -73.16 24.17
C CYS A 402 26.74 -73.57 24.57
N ARG A 403 25.93 -73.89 23.56
CA ARG A 403 24.56 -74.40 23.69
C ARG A 403 24.50 -75.91 23.92
N ASN A 404 25.40 -76.66 23.27
CA ASN A 404 25.50 -78.12 23.36
C ASN A 404 26.83 -78.55 23.98
N TYR A 405 27.91 -78.58 23.19
CA TYR A 405 29.23 -79.07 23.62
C TYR A 405 30.33 -78.03 23.43
N ARG A 406 31.36 -78.11 24.28
CA ARG A 406 32.54 -77.24 24.30
C ARG A 406 33.78 -78.10 24.06
N ILE A 407 34.47 -77.88 22.95
CA ILE A 407 35.79 -78.46 22.67
C ILE A 407 36.82 -77.40 23.07
N TYR A 408 37.78 -77.74 23.92
CA TYR A 408 38.92 -76.87 24.20
C TYR A 408 39.99 -77.11 23.12
N VAL A 409 40.70 -76.05 22.73
CA VAL A 409 41.79 -76.12 21.74
C VAL A 409 43.11 -76.00 22.49
N GLU A 410 44.05 -76.90 22.19
CA GLU A 410 45.40 -76.87 22.75
C GLU A 410 46.31 -76.12 21.76
N ASP A 411 46.63 -74.86 22.07
CA ASP A 411 47.52 -74.01 21.26
C ASP A 411 49.00 -74.40 21.49
N GLU A 412 49.56 -75.31 20.68
CA GLU A 412 50.95 -75.81 20.82
C GLU A 412 52.05 -74.73 20.70
N GLU A 413 51.73 -73.52 20.21
CA GLU A 413 52.70 -72.46 19.87
C GLU A 413 52.57 -71.15 20.65
N SER A 414 51.82 -71.09 21.77
CA SER A 414 51.84 -69.89 22.65
C SER A 414 52.09 -70.20 24.13
N ASN A 415 53.18 -69.63 24.66
CA ASN A 415 53.60 -69.82 26.05
C ASN A 415 52.87 -68.84 27.00
N ALA A 416 51.55 -68.79 26.89
CA ALA A 416 50.64 -67.96 27.68
C ALA A 416 49.30 -68.69 27.87
N SER A 417 48.85 -68.88 29.11
CA SER A 417 47.76 -69.79 29.47
C SER A 417 46.37 -69.30 29.01
N ASN A 418 45.96 -69.71 27.82
CA ASN A 418 44.60 -69.56 27.29
C ASN A 418 43.75 -70.83 27.46
N GLU A 419 43.75 -71.46 28.65
CA GLU A 419 42.84 -72.57 29.03
C GLU A 419 41.34 -72.24 28.88
N THR A 420 41.01 -70.98 28.56
CA THR A 420 39.65 -70.54 28.26
C THR A 420 39.27 -70.64 26.78
N ALA A 421 40.21 -70.87 25.86
CA ALA A 421 39.96 -71.00 24.41
C ALA A 421 39.14 -72.25 24.09
N PHE A 422 38.16 -72.11 23.19
CA PHE A 422 37.21 -73.18 22.88
C PHE A 422 36.49 -72.97 21.56
N VAL A 423 35.98 -74.07 21.00
CA VAL A 423 35.03 -74.09 19.87
C VAL A 423 33.76 -74.80 20.33
N CYS A 424 32.62 -74.18 20.07
CA CYS A 424 31.32 -74.81 20.29
C CYS A 424 30.94 -75.73 19.12
N THR A 425 30.31 -76.86 19.43
CA THR A 425 29.77 -77.79 18.42
C THR A 425 28.38 -78.27 18.80
N ALA A 426 27.53 -78.46 17.79
CA ALA A 426 26.23 -79.10 17.93
C ALA A 426 26.35 -80.60 18.24
N ILE A 427 27.42 -81.27 17.79
CA ILE A 427 27.64 -82.73 17.86
C ILE A 427 29.01 -83.00 18.49
N CYS A 428 29.05 -83.84 19.53
CA CYS A 428 30.31 -84.30 20.14
C CYS A 428 31.11 -85.20 19.17
N PRO A 429 32.37 -84.86 18.81
CA PRO A 429 33.22 -85.72 17.98
C PRO A 429 33.51 -87.05 18.68
N LYS A 430 33.56 -88.15 17.92
CA LYS A 430 33.76 -89.50 18.49
C LYS A 430 35.22 -89.84 18.81
N ASP A 431 36.17 -89.11 18.22
CA ASP A 431 37.61 -89.41 18.25
C ASP A 431 38.42 -88.39 19.08
N GLN A 432 37.80 -87.66 20.01
CA GLN A 432 38.49 -86.85 21.02
C GLN A 432 38.19 -87.38 22.42
N THR A 433 39.22 -87.88 23.10
CA THR A 433 39.14 -88.30 24.51
C THR A 433 38.96 -87.07 25.39
N ALA A 434 37.92 -87.06 26.23
CA ALA A 434 37.58 -85.92 27.07
C ALA A 434 38.58 -85.72 28.22
N THR A 435 39.59 -84.86 28.01
CA THR A 435 40.46 -84.36 29.07
C THR A 435 39.71 -83.32 29.91
N LEU A 436 39.37 -83.65 31.15
CA LEU A 436 38.86 -82.67 32.12
C LEU A 436 40.03 -81.87 32.71
N PRO A 437 40.01 -80.53 32.70
CA PRO A 437 40.95 -79.74 33.48
C PRO A 437 40.79 -80.06 34.97
N VAL A 438 41.90 -80.32 35.66
CA VAL A 438 41.92 -80.70 37.09
C VAL A 438 41.72 -79.44 37.96
N GLY A 439 40.51 -78.88 37.94
CA GLY A 439 40.22 -77.56 38.52
C GLY A 439 38.78 -77.33 39.00
N ALA A 440 37.90 -78.33 38.98
CA ALA A 440 36.49 -78.18 39.41
C ALA A 440 36.13 -79.15 40.56
N ALA A 441 36.16 -78.66 41.79
CA ALA A 441 35.78 -79.43 42.98
C ALA A 441 34.26 -79.65 43.05
N ALA A 442 33.78 -80.78 42.51
CA ALA A 442 32.38 -81.17 42.53
C ALA A 442 31.91 -81.64 43.92
N THR A 443 31.63 -80.69 44.82
CA THR A 443 31.07 -80.95 46.16
C THR A 443 29.58 -81.33 46.10
N SER A 444 29.30 -82.53 45.60
CA SER A 444 27.95 -83.10 45.56
C SER A 444 27.45 -83.54 46.94
N THR A 445 26.97 -82.60 47.75
CA THR A 445 26.33 -82.88 49.07
C THR A 445 24.81 -82.96 48.96
N TYR A 446 24.30 -84.15 48.62
CA TYR A 446 22.87 -84.42 48.59
C TYR A 446 22.28 -84.49 50.02
N ARG A 447 21.37 -83.57 50.36
CA ARG A 447 20.50 -83.66 51.55
C ARG A 447 19.06 -83.26 51.20
N PRO A 448 18.03 -83.89 51.83
CA PRO A 448 16.66 -83.88 51.31
C PRO A 448 15.82 -82.67 51.74
N ARG A 449 14.70 -82.47 51.05
CA ARG A 449 13.66 -81.47 51.36
C ARG A 449 12.71 -81.96 52.46
N HIS A 450 12.19 -81.05 53.28
CA HIS A 450 10.85 -81.11 53.88
C HIS A 450 10.33 -79.68 54.17
N ALA A 451 9.03 -79.54 54.46
CA ALA A 451 8.34 -78.28 54.77
C ALA A 451 8.39 -77.94 56.30
N SER A 452 7.84 -76.86 56.89
CA SER A 452 6.76 -75.94 56.44
C SER A 452 6.71 -74.60 57.24
N SER A 453 6.21 -73.52 56.61
CA SER A 453 5.38 -72.42 57.16
C SER A 453 5.70 -71.63 58.47
N SER A 454 5.79 -70.28 58.38
CA SER A 454 4.95 -69.25 59.10
C SER A 454 5.67 -67.94 59.54
N GLY A 455 5.00 -66.77 59.42
CA GLY A 455 5.43 -65.40 59.85
C GLY A 455 6.22 -64.61 58.76
N VAL A 456 5.92 -63.39 58.28
CA VAL A 456 5.08 -62.21 58.69
C VAL A 456 5.67 -61.48 59.91
N LEU A 457 5.93 -60.16 60.00
CA LEU A 457 5.58 -58.89 59.28
C LEU A 457 6.84 -58.21 58.62
N SER A 458 6.91 -57.00 58.00
CA SER A 458 6.04 -56.08 57.17
C SER A 458 6.92 -54.94 56.54
N PRO A 459 6.44 -54.06 55.61
CA PRO A 459 7.31 -53.25 54.71
C PRO A 459 7.13 -51.70 54.73
N LEU A 460 8.01 -50.95 54.01
CA LEU A 460 7.91 -49.55 53.51
C LEU A 460 9.08 -49.29 52.50
N PRO A 461 9.09 -48.25 51.63
CA PRO A 461 8.05 -47.68 50.75
C PRO A 461 8.49 -47.54 49.25
N PRO A 462 7.57 -47.27 48.30
CA PRO A 462 7.89 -46.88 46.91
C PRO A 462 7.67 -45.37 46.62
N PRO A 463 8.38 -44.78 45.63
CA PRO A 463 8.14 -43.39 45.17
C PRO A 463 7.01 -43.27 44.11
N PRO A 464 6.44 -42.07 43.91
CA PRO A 464 5.40 -41.79 42.91
C PRO A 464 5.98 -41.48 41.51
N GLY A 465 5.20 -41.48 40.43
CA GLY A 465 3.79 -41.89 40.33
C GLY A 465 3.14 -41.47 39.02
N SER A 466 2.43 -42.38 38.36
CA SER A 466 1.57 -42.10 37.21
C SER A 466 0.35 -43.02 37.22
N LYS A 467 -0.84 -42.51 36.88
CA LYS A 467 -2.08 -43.29 36.73
C LYS A 467 -3.03 -42.66 35.71
N PRO A 468 -3.58 -43.44 34.75
CA PRO A 468 -4.70 -43.05 33.91
C PRO A 468 -6.07 -43.49 34.48
N TYR A 469 -7.14 -42.85 33.98
CA TYR A 469 -8.52 -43.33 33.76
C TYR A 469 -9.19 -44.37 34.70
N ALA A 470 -10.35 -44.01 35.29
CA ALA A 470 -11.70 -44.42 34.81
C ALA A 470 -12.81 -44.37 35.91
N SER A 471 -14.03 -43.89 35.53
CA SER A 471 -15.39 -44.31 36.01
C SER A 471 -15.77 -44.24 37.52
N THR A 472 -17.01 -44.00 37.99
CA THR A 472 -18.34 -43.60 37.44
C THR A 472 -19.33 -43.24 38.59
N HIS A 473 -20.43 -42.50 38.32
CA HIS A 473 -21.61 -42.24 39.20
C HIS A 473 -21.36 -41.39 40.49
N HIS A 474 -22.31 -40.66 41.12
CA HIS A 474 -23.76 -40.39 40.89
C HIS A 474 -24.23 -39.08 41.59
N LEU A 475 -25.19 -38.33 41.00
CA LEU A 475 -26.06 -37.28 41.63
C LEU A 475 -25.34 -35.99 42.16
N THR A 476 -25.96 -34.80 42.33
CA THR A 476 -27.37 -34.32 42.37
C THR A 476 -27.61 -33.03 41.52
N ASN A 477 -28.87 -32.55 41.47
CA ASN A 477 -29.35 -31.34 40.78
C ASN A 477 -28.69 -30.00 41.21
N TRP A 478 -28.69 -28.97 40.34
CA TRP A 478 -29.58 -27.78 40.46
C TRP A 478 -29.62 -26.89 39.18
N ARG A 479 -30.58 -25.97 39.16
CA ARG A 479 -31.00 -24.99 38.11
C ARG A 479 -29.94 -23.88 37.84
N SER A 480 -29.92 -23.07 36.76
CA SER A 480 -30.86 -22.82 35.62
C SER A 480 -30.23 -21.94 34.52
N ARG A 481 -30.61 -22.13 33.22
CA ARG A 481 -30.73 -21.14 32.09
C ARG A 481 -29.49 -20.28 31.71
N VAL A 482 -29.29 -19.76 30.50
CA VAL A 482 -30.08 -19.53 29.25
C VAL A 482 -29.27 -20.08 28.05
N GLY A 483 -29.81 -20.79 27.05
CA GLY A 483 -30.39 -20.25 25.78
C GLY A 483 -29.32 -19.60 24.87
N LEU A 484 -29.18 -19.90 23.57
CA LEU A 484 -30.15 -20.38 22.55
C LEU A 484 -29.58 -21.48 21.61
N ALA A 485 -30.38 -21.90 20.62
CA ALA A 485 -30.18 -23.09 19.76
C ALA A 485 -29.87 -22.72 18.27
N PRO A 486 -29.44 -23.68 17.41
CA PRO A 486 -29.01 -23.45 16.01
C PRO A 486 -30.16 -23.64 14.99
N PRO A 487 -29.88 -23.54 13.67
CA PRO A 487 -29.61 -24.73 12.82
C PRO A 487 -28.30 -24.55 12.00
N ALA A 488 -27.67 -25.51 11.30
CA ALA A 488 -28.13 -26.56 10.36
C ALA A 488 -28.80 -25.95 9.09
N SER A 489 -28.67 -26.49 7.86
CA SER A 489 -28.23 -27.82 7.40
C SER A 489 -27.85 -27.79 5.90
N ILE A 490 -27.12 -28.82 5.40
CA ILE A 490 -27.28 -29.46 4.05
C ILE A 490 -26.96 -28.59 2.79
N GLU A 491 -26.61 -29.08 1.59
CA GLU A 491 -25.87 -30.26 1.04
C GLU A 491 -25.86 -30.10 -0.51
N SER A 492 -25.03 -30.85 -1.25
CA SER A 492 -25.09 -31.03 -2.73
C SER A 492 -24.87 -29.76 -3.63
N ASP A 493 -24.54 -29.83 -4.93
CA ASP A 493 -24.00 -30.97 -5.67
C ASP A 493 -23.04 -30.60 -6.83
N TYR A 494 -22.35 -31.65 -7.24
CA TYR A 494 -21.46 -31.88 -8.38
C TYR A 494 -22.04 -31.52 -9.78
N GLN A 495 -21.24 -30.92 -10.68
CA GLN A 495 -21.09 -31.39 -12.07
C GLN A 495 -19.90 -30.74 -12.83
N GLN A 496 -19.51 -31.34 -13.96
CA GLN A 496 -18.33 -31.03 -14.78
C GLN A 496 -18.71 -30.80 -16.25
N HIS A 497 -17.85 -30.10 -17.02
CA HIS A 497 -17.51 -30.30 -18.45
C HIS A 497 -16.58 -29.13 -18.90
N THR A 498 -15.30 -29.33 -19.30
CA THR A 498 -14.77 -29.72 -20.64
C THR A 498 -15.35 -28.92 -21.82
N GLY A 499 -14.60 -28.18 -22.66
CA GLY A 499 -13.17 -27.81 -22.68
C GLY A 499 -12.71 -27.30 -24.07
N LEU A 500 -11.59 -26.53 -24.16
CA LEU A 500 -10.62 -26.28 -25.28
C LEU A 500 -11.06 -26.16 -26.78
N PRO A 501 -10.29 -25.52 -27.72
CA PRO A 501 -9.00 -24.79 -27.60
C PRO A 501 -8.87 -23.42 -28.35
N ILE A 502 -7.71 -22.80 -28.10
CA ILE A 502 -6.95 -21.70 -28.76
C ILE A 502 -6.73 -21.96 -30.29
N PRO A 503 -6.72 -20.96 -31.24
CA PRO A 503 -5.45 -20.26 -31.59
C PRO A 503 -5.43 -18.86 -32.29
N SER A 504 -4.28 -18.18 -32.11
CA SER A 504 -3.56 -17.27 -33.07
C SER A 504 -4.07 -15.82 -33.35
N ARG A 505 -3.25 -14.86 -33.86
CA ARG A 505 -1.78 -14.58 -33.79
C ARG A 505 -1.44 -13.28 -34.58
N MET A 506 -0.66 -12.33 -34.00
CA MET A 506 0.01 -11.18 -34.70
C MET A 506 -0.95 -10.13 -35.34
N LYS A 507 -0.58 -8.89 -35.75
CA LYS A 507 0.65 -8.03 -35.76
C LYS A 507 0.17 -6.56 -35.70
N ARG A 508 0.72 -5.66 -34.86
CA ARG A 508 1.74 -4.63 -35.17
C ARG A 508 1.60 -3.90 -36.52
N GLY A 509 1.31 -2.60 -36.49
CA GLY A 509 1.45 -1.65 -37.62
C GLY A 509 0.95 -0.23 -37.27
N SER A 510 1.67 0.81 -37.69
CA SER A 510 1.35 2.25 -37.49
C SER A 510 1.38 2.98 -38.83
N MET A 511 0.63 4.08 -39.01
CA MET A 511 1.04 5.26 -39.80
C MET A 511 0.05 6.45 -39.69
N GLU A 512 0.33 7.54 -40.41
CA GLU A 512 -0.02 8.92 -40.05
C GLU A 512 -1.20 9.57 -40.81
N ALA A 513 -1.62 10.71 -40.24
CA ALA A 513 -2.30 11.89 -40.79
C ALA A 513 -2.78 11.96 -42.26
N SER A 514 -3.99 12.51 -42.44
CA SER A 514 -4.34 13.37 -43.58
C SER A 514 -5.48 14.35 -43.25
N SER A 515 -5.47 15.52 -43.89
CA SER A 515 -6.49 16.60 -43.86
C SER A 515 -6.85 16.98 -45.31
N PRO A 516 -7.71 17.98 -45.58
CA PRO A 516 -9.16 18.02 -45.33
C PRO A 516 -9.97 18.24 -46.65
N PRO A 517 -11.32 18.16 -46.62
CA PRO A 517 -12.17 18.51 -47.77
C PRO A 517 -12.57 20.02 -47.84
N PRO A 518 -13.13 20.50 -48.98
CA PRO A 518 -13.02 21.91 -49.43
C PRO A 518 -14.33 22.76 -49.38
N PRO A 519 -14.31 24.07 -49.75
CA PRO A 519 -15.42 25.02 -49.51
C PRO A 519 -16.36 25.24 -50.71
N LEU A 520 -17.42 26.06 -50.54
CA LEU A 520 -18.31 26.51 -51.62
C LEU A 520 -18.51 28.04 -51.68
N HIS A 521 -18.57 28.50 -52.93
CA HIS A 521 -18.57 29.85 -53.50
C HIS A 521 -19.55 30.91 -52.94
N ALA A 522 -19.20 32.17 -53.21
CA ALA A 522 -20.07 33.35 -53.12
C ALA A 522 -20.78 33.69 -54.46
N SER A 523 -21.70 34.66 -54.44
CA SER A 523 -22.29 35.32 -55.62
C SER A 523 -22.78 36.74 -55.27
N LEU A 524 -22.94 37.60 -56.28
CA LEU A 524 -23.11 39.06 -56.14
C LEU A 524 -24.49 39.58 -56.56
N LEU A 525 -24.99 40.57 -55.80
CA LEU A 525 -25.76 41.78 -56.16
C LEU A 525 -26.78 41.76 -57.34
N PRO A 526 -27.93 42.45 -57.18
CA PRO A 526 -27.98 43.85 -57.62
C PRO A 526 -28.66 44.83 -56.64
N GLN A 527 -28.62 46.13 -56.97
CA GLN A 527 -29.20 47.23 -56.19
C GLN A 527 -30.62 47.61 -56.65
N THR A 528 -31.48 48.02 -55.71
CA THR A 528 -32.66 48.88 -55.95
C THR A 528 -32.84 49.84 -54.77
N ALA A 529 -33.34 51.05 -55.00
CA ALA A 529 -33.27 52.16 -54.05
C ALA A 529 -34.63 52.60 -53.44
N MET A 530 -34.53 53.31 -52.31
CA MET A 530 -35.55 54.11 -51.61
C MET A 530 -36.79 53.38 -51.02
N ASN A 531 -36.92 53.41 -49.69
CA ASN A 531 -37.84 54.34 -49.00
C ASN A 531 -37.84 54.21 -47.46
N GLY A 532 -37.78 55.36 -46.76
CA GLY A 532 -38.20 55.52 -45.37
C GLY A 532 -37.24 55.03 -44.24
N PRO A 533 -37.23 55.68 -43.07
CA PRO A 533 -36.54 55.18 -41.88
C PRO A 533 -37.40 54.10 -41.15
N PRO A 534 -36.82 52.96 -40.73
CA PRO A 534 -37.54 51.97 -39.95
C PRO A 534 -37.81 52.48 -38.53
N LYS A 535 -39.06 52.33 -38.06
CA LYS A 535 -39.42 52.65 -36.66
C LYS A 535 -38.75 51.65 -35.71
N VAL A 536 -38.06 52.15 -34.69
CA VAL A 536 -37.49 51.34 -33.61
C VAL A 536 -38.61 50.82 -32.68
N PRO A 537 -38.75 49.51 -32.46
CA PRO A 537 -39.52 48.98 -31.34
C PRO A 537 -38.64 48.90 -30.10
N SER A 538 -38.98 49.64 -29.05
CA SER A 538 -38.25 49.66 -27.78
C SER A 538 -38.46 48.37 -26.97
N ARG A 539 -37.49 47.44 -27.03
CA ARG A 539 -37.39 46.28 -26.12
C ARG A 539 -36.42 46.57 -24.95
N PRO A 540 -36.78 46.25 -23.70
CA PRO A 540 -35.81 46.13 -22.61
C PRO A 540 -35.16 44.74 -22.62
N LEU A 541 -33.82 44.65 -22.69
CA LEU A 541 -33.08 43.39 -22.86
C LEU A 541 -33.08 42.46 -21.61
N SER A 542 -33.48 42.98 -20.44
CA SER A 542 -33.47 42.27 -19.15
C SER A 542 -34.13 40.88 -19.18
N SER A 543 -35.31 40.77 -19.80
CA SER A 543 -36.15 39.56 -19.72
C SER A 543 -35.58 38.34 -20.45
N GLN A 544 -34.56 38.50 -21.30
CA GLN A 544 -33.95 37.38 -22.04
C GLN A 544 -32.79 36.75 -21.25
N TRP A 545 -32.02 37.56 -20.51
CA TRP A 545 -30.84 37.11 -19.75
C TRP A 545 -31.20 36.39 -18.45
N ASP A 546 -32.16 36.90 -17.68
CA ASP A 546 -32.58 36.26 -16.43
C ASP A 546 -33.24 34.88 -16.67
N LYS A 547 -33.67 34.59 -17.91
CA LYS A 547 -34.17 33.26 -18.34
C LYS A 547 -33.05 32.24 -18.54
N GLU A 548 -31.88 32.65 -19.03
CA GLU A 548 -30.78 31.72 -19.28
C GLU A 548 -30.03 31.34 -18.00
N ILE A 549 -29.91 32.27 -17.05
CA ILE A 549 -29.45 31.96 -15.68
C ILE A 549 -30.41 30.96 -15.02
N SER A 550 -31.73 31.21 -15.10
CA SER A 550 -32.75 30.32 -14.55
C SER A 550 -32.72 28.92 -15.19
N ARG A 551 -32.56 28.84 -16.52
CA ARG A 551 -32.46 27.58 -17.27
C ARG A 551 -31.18 26.80 -16.92
N SER A 552 -30.06 27.49 -16.72
CA SER A 552 -28.77 26.88 -16.34
C SER A 552 -28.78 26.34 -14.91
N LEU A 553 -29.44 27.03 -13.97
CA LEU A 553 -29.65 26.54 -12.60
C LEU A 553 -30.61 25.34 -12.55
N GLN A 554 -31.53 25.22 -13.52
CA GLN A 554 -32.43 24.06 -13.65
C GLN A 554 -31.70 22.85 -14.24
N THR A 555 -30.90 23.00 -15.31
CA THR A 555 -30.11 21.88 -15.85
C THR A 555 -29.07 21.37 -14.86
N ALA A 556 -28.43 22.26 -14.09
CA ALA A 556 -27.51 21.87 -13.01
C ALA A 556 -28.18 21.02 -11.90
N ARG A 557 -29.50 21.16 -11.68
CA ARG A 557 -30.28 20.33 -10.74
C ARG A 557 -30.82 19.03 -11.34
N GLY A 558 -30.71 18.84 -12.66
CA GLY A 558 -31.10 17.60 -13.35
C GLY A 558 -29.99 16.54 -13.41
N GLY A 559 -28.78 16.85 -12.92
CA GLY A 559 -27.57 16.03 -13.11
C GLY A 559 -27.34 14.90 -12.10
N THR A 560 -28.35 14.45 -11.36
CA THR A 560 -28.22 13.36 -10.39
C THR A 560 -29.39 12.38 -10.50
N SER A 561 -29.17 11.26 -11.18
CA SER A 561 -30.01 10.05 -11.20
C SER A 561 -29.11 8.83 -11.28
#